data_AF-A0A957VR22-F1
#
_entry.id   AF-A0A957VR22-F1
#
_cell.length_a   1.000
_cell.length_b   1.000
_cell.length_c   1.000
_cell.angle_alpha   90.00
_cell.angle_beta   90.00
_cell.angle_gamma   90.00
#
_symmetry.space_group_name_H-M   'P 1'
#
loop_
_entity.id
_entity.type
_entity.pdbx_description
1 polymer ?
#
loop_
_entity_poly.entity_id
_entity_poly.type
_entity_poly.pdbx_seq_one_letter_code
_entity_poly.pdbx_strand_id
1 'polypeptide(L)'
;LRNSFTIGQQVKIMARGGPLPGVIATTTGHVASLTLPEPGELTWNDFWVDTGLSRAELLERGVTPGTRVIWDAETQQFGRNVVGKALDDRVLLAVITEVLRRVPVAARTCDLTLVCSVQEEIGLIGASALGSQTGFDAAVVLEIGLAGDIPGVQERDMPLRLGAGPVLVHKDALVHYDHALTARLERVAAQAEIPIQHAIFG
;
A
#
# COMPACT_ATOMS: atom_id res chain seq x y z
N LEU A 1 -3.90 -20.76 4.32
CA LEU A 1 -2.79 -20.19 3.49
C LEU A 1 -2.64 -18.67 3.50
N ARG A 2 -3.67 -17.85 3.82
CA ARG A 2 -3.62 -16.38 3.66
C ARG A 2 -2.47 -15.64 4.36
N ASN A 3 -1.97 -16.15 5.48
CA ASN A 3 -0.93 -15.48 6.27
C ASN A 3 0.46 -16.13 6.17
N SER A 4 0.63 -17.23 5.43
CA SER A 4 1.89 -17.99 5.42
C SER A 4 3.06 -17.24 4.76
N PHE A 5 2.77 -16.30 3.86
CA PHE A 5 3.79 -15.49 3.16
C PHE A 5 4.62 -14.59 4.10
N THR A 6 4.15 -14.37 5.34
CA THR A 6 4.83 -13.52 6.31
C THR A 6 5.84 -14.27 7.18
N ILE A 7 5.82 -15.61 7.17
CA ILE A 7 6.71 -16.43 7.99
C ILE A 7 8.17 -16.18 7.59
N GLY A 8 9.04 -15.93 8.57
CA GLY A 8 10.46 -15.68 8.36
C GLY A 8 10.79 -14.26 7.88
N GLN A 9 9.79 -13.40 7.67
CA GLN A 9 10.02 -12.01 7.30
C GLN A 9 10.55 -11.21 8.49
N GLN A 10 11.54 -10.36 8.21
CA GLN A 10 12.11 -9.44 9.19
C GLN A 10 11.18 -8.24 9.41
N VAL A 11 11.11 -7.80 10.66
CA VAL A 11 10.29 -6.67 11.11
C VAL A 11 11.05 -5.81 12.11
N LYS A 12 10.60 -4.56 12.26
CA LYS A 12 11.00 -3.67 13.36
C LYS A 12 9.84 -3.47 14.32
N ILE A 13 10.07 -3.72 15.60
CA ILE A 13 9.20 -3.29 16.68
C ILE A 13 9.55 -1.85 17.03
N MET A 14 8.60 -0.93 16.85
CA MET A 14 8.79 0.50 17.07
C MET A 14 8.63 0.86 18.56
N ALA A 15 9.49 0.29 19.41
CA ALA A 15 9.45 0.46 20.85
C ALA A 15 9.81 1.90 21.27
N ARG A 16 9.37 2.34 22.46
CA ARG A 16 9.63 3.70 22.96
C ARG A 16 11.12 3.97 23.19
N GLY A 17 11.89 2.95 23.55
CA GLY A 17 13.36 3.00 23.68
C GLY A 17 14.12 2.85 22.36
N GLY A 18 13.43 2.94 21.22
CA GLY A 18 14.00 2.81 19.88
C GLY A 18 13.60 1.50 19.18
N PRO A 19 13.77 1.42 17.84
CA PRO A 19 13.39 0.23 17.08
C PRO A 19 14.18 -1.01 17.50
N LEU A 20 13.49 -2.14 17.61
CA LEU A 20 14.08 -3.46 17.86
C LEU A 20 13.89 -4.35 16.63
N PRO A 21 14.89 -5.17 16.25
CA PRO A 21 14.70 -6.17 15.22
C PRO A 21 13.80 -7.30 15.71
N GLY A 22 13.12 -7.96 14.78
CA GLY A 22 12.41 -9.20 15.04
C GLY A 22 12.13 -9.98 13.76
N VAL A 23 11.69 -11.22 13.91
CA VAL A 23 11.26 -12.08 12.81
C VAL A 23 9.86 -12.62 13.10
N ILE A 24 8.98 -12.60 12.10
CA ILE A 24 7.67 -13.24 12.23
C ILE A 24 7.87 -14.75 12.22
N ALA A 25 7.45 -15.39 13.31
CA ALA A 25 7.57 -16.81 13.54
C ALA A 25 6.19 -17.43 13.78
N THR A 26 6.12 -18.73 13.54
CA THR A 26 4.97 -19.59 13.87
C THR A 26 5.49 -20.96 14.27
N THR A 27 4.61 -21.79 14.82
CA THR A 27 4.96 -23.15 15.24
C THR A 27 5.43 -23.98 14.04
N THR A 28 6.58 -24.65 14.17
CA THR A 28 7.18 -25.38 13.04
C THR A 28 6.30 -26.55 12.58
N GLY A 29 6.37 -26.90 11.30
CA GLY A 29 5.58 -27.99 10.71
C GLY A 29 5.72 -29.34 11.43
N HIS A 30 6.88 -29.62 12.03
CA HIS A 30 7.15 -30.87 12.76
C HIS A 30 6.32 -31.02 14.04
N VAL A 31 5.95 -29.91 14.67
CA VAL A 31 5.12 -29.89 15.89
C VAL A 31 3.74 -29.28 15.65
N ALA A 32 3.51 -28.70 14.47
CA ALA A 32 2.24 -28.13 14.06
C ALA A 32 1.08 -29.13 14.19
N SER A 33 1.29 -30.41 13.88
CA SER A 33 0.27 -31.45 14.05
C SER A 33 -0.12 -31.74 15.50
N LEU A 34 0.68 -31.27 16.47
CA LEU A 34 0.41 -31.43 17.91
C LEU A 34 -0.27 -30.20 18.52
N THR A 35 -0.11 -29.04 17.88
CA THR A 35 -0.51 -27.74 18.44
C THR A 35 -1.58 -27.01 17.62
N LEU A 36 -1.72 -27.35 16.34
CA LEU A 36 -2.69 -26.74 15.43
C LEU A 36 -3.82 -27.74 15.16
N PRO A 37 -5.09 -27.34 15.32
CA PRO A 37 -6.24 -28.20 15.02
C PRO A 37 -6.33 -28.52 13.52
N GLU A 38 -5.85 -27.63 12.65
CA GLU A 38 -5.83 -27.77 11.18
C GLU A 38 -4.53 -27.13 10.62
N PRO A 39 -3.55 -27.90 10.12
CA PRO A 39 -2.27 -27.36 9.60
C PRO A 39 -2.41 -26.35 8.44
N GLY A 40 -3.59 -26.29 7.79
CA GLY A 40 -3.85 -25.41 6.64
C GLY A 40 -4.28 -23.97 6.99
N GLU A 41 -4.64 -23.71 8.25
CA GLU A 41 -5.35 -22.49 8.66
C GLU A 41 -4.67 -21.73 9.81
N LEU A 42 -3.45 -21.23 9.57
CA LEU A 42 -2.82 -20.29 10.49
C LEU A 42 -3.61 -18.97 10.56
N THR A 43 -4.02 -18.61 11.78
CA THR A 43 -4.60 -17.32 12.16
C THR A 43 -3.52 -16.41 12.75
N TRP A 44 -3.81 -15.12 12.94
CA TRP A 44 -2.86 -14.20 13.61
C TRP A 44 -2.50 -14.62 15.04
N ASN A 45 -3.33 -15.42 15.70
CA ASN A 45 -3.02 -15.96 17.04
C ASN A 45 -1.92 -17.03 17.02
N ASP A 46 -1.61 -17.58 15.85
CA ASP A 46 -0.59 -18.61 15.65
C ASP A 46 0.78 -18.01 15.29
N PHE A 47 0.88 -16.68 15.22
CA PHE A 47 2.10 -15.96 14.92
C PHE A 47 2.59 -15.15 16.13
N TRP A 48 3.91 -14.99 16.19
CA TRP A 48 4.56 -14.05 17.09
C TRP A 48 5.75 -13.40 16.41
N VAL A 49 6.24 -12.31 16.98
CA VAL A 49 7.53 -11.72 16.58
C VAL A 49 8.58 -12.18 17.57
N ASP A 50 9.51 -13.00 17.09
CA ASP A 50 10.68 -13.38 17.87
C ASP A 50 11.74 -12.28 17.79
N THR A 51 12.20 -11.85 18.96
CA THR A 51 13.23 -10.82 19.13
C THR A 51 14.48 -11.35 19.82
N GLY A 52 14.44 -12.60 20.31
CA GLY A 52 15.43 -13.16 21.23
C GLY A 52 15.44 -12.52 22.63
N LEU A 53 14.53 -11.58 22.94
CA LEU A 53 14.46 -10.91 24.23
C LEU A 53 13.37 -11.51 25.13
N SER A 54 13.63 -11.49 26.43
CA SER A 54 12.63 -11.81 27.45
C SER A 54 11.55 -10.75 27.54
N ARG A 55 10.41 -11.10 28.16
CA ARG A 55 9.33 -10.16 28.45
C ARG A 55 9.81 -8.95 29.26
N ALA A 56 10.71 -9.16 30.23
CA ALA A 56 11.20 -8.08 31.08
C ALA A 56 12.02 -7.07 30.27
N GLU A 57 12.92 -7.55 29.41
CA GLU A 57 13.71 -6.70 28.51
C GLU A 57 12.82 -5.95 27.52
N LEU A 58 11.82 -6.62 26.92
CA LEU A 58 10.87 -5.97 26.01
C LEU A 58 10.11 -4.82 26.70
N LEU A 59 9.64 -5.04 27.93
CA LEU A 59 8.96 -4.01 28.72
C LEU A 59 9.90 -2.85 29.07
N GLU A 60 11.14 -3.13 29.46
CA GLU A 60 12.16 -2.11 29.73
C GLU A 60 12.44 -1.25 28.49
N ARG A 61 12.46 -1.86 27.30
CA ARG A 61 12.58 -1.14 26.02
C ARG A 61 11.30 -0.42 25.60
N GLY A 62 10.22 -0.54 26.37
CA GLY A 62 8.96 0.16 26.17
C GLY A 62 8.06 -0.47 25.11
N VAL A 63 8.13 -1.79 24.95
CA VAL A 63 7.16 -2.58 24.17
C VAL A 63 5.92 -2.83 25.02
N THR A 64 4.75 -2.44 24.51
CA THR A 64 3.44 -2.62 25.16
C THR A 64 2.39 -3.01 24.13
N PRO A 65 1.19 -3.50 24.53
CA PRO A 65 0.05 -3.54 23.62
C PRO A 65 -0.13 -2.19 22.93
N GLY A 66 -0.28 -2.21 21.60
CA GLY A 66 -0.30 -1.00 20.76
C GLY A 66 1.06 -0.56 20.20
N THR A 67 2.18 -1.18 20.61
CA THR A 67 3.47 -0.95 19.95
C THR A 67 3.42 -1.46 18.51
N ARG A 68 3.76 -0.60 17.56
CA ARG A 68 3.69 -0.90 16.13
C ARG A 68 4.81 -1.86 15.73
N VAL A 69 4.49 -2.77 14.83
CA VAL A 69 5.43 -3.64 14.12
C VAL A 69 5.36 -3.27 12.65
N ILE A 70 6.51 -3.05 12.01
CA ILE A 70 6.60 -2.72 10.58
C ILE A 70 7.55 -3.67 9.88
N TRP A 71 7.36 -3.90 8.58
CA TRP A 71 8.31 -4.64 7.75
C TRP A 71 9.71 -4.00 7.81
N ASP A 72 10.74 -4.83 7.94
CA ASP A 72 12.13 -4.43 7.81
C ASP A 72 12.66 -4.80 6.42
N ALA A 73 12.23 -4.02 5.43
CA ALA A 73 12.73 -4.13 4.07
C ALA A 73 13.16 -2.75 3.58
N GLU A 74 14.31 -2.71 2.91
CA GLU A 74 14.78 -1.52 2.23
C GLU A 74 14.11 -1.35 0.87
N THR A 75 14.11 -0.11 0.36
CA THR A 75 13.74 0.16 -1.03
C THR A 75 15.00 0.08 -1.89
N GLN A 76 14.94 -0.74 -2.93
CA GLN A 76 16.07 -1.08 -3.79
C GLN A 76 15.68 -0.99 -5.27
N GLN A 77 16.66 -0.75 -6.13
CA GLN A 77 16.49 -0.75 -7.58
C GLN A 77 16.90 -2.11 -8.15
N PHE A 78 15.94 -2.84 -8.72
CA PHE A 78 16.16 -4.12 -9.41
C PHE A 78 15.99 -3.92 -10.92
N GLY A 79 17.09 -3.68 -11.63
CA GLY A 79 17.04 -3.35 -13.06
C GLY A 79 16.23 -2.07 -13.28
N ARG A 80 15.09 -2.17 -13.98
CA ARG A 80 14.17 -1.04 -14.19
C ARG A 80 13.10 -0.89 -13.10
N ASN A 81 12.98 -1.86 -12.20
CA ASN A 81 11.93 -1.91 -11.19
C ASN A 81 12.43 -1.38 -9.85
N VAL A 82 11.54 -0.77 -9.08
CA VAL A 82 11.77 -0.43 -7.67
C VAL A 82 11.09 -1.51 -6.82
N VAL A 83 11.83 -2.09 -5.89
CA VAL A 83 11.36 -3.16 -4.99
C VAL A 83 11.54 -2.69 -3.55
N GLY A 84 10.55 -2.92 -2.70
CA GLY A 84 10.64 -2.57 -1.28
C GLY A 84 9.29 -2.63 -0.58
N LYS A 85 9.28 -2.24 0.69
CA LYS A 85 8.03 -2.18 1.47
C LYS A 85 7.25 -0.90 1.22
N ALA A 86 5.93 -1.03 1.29
CA ALA A 86 4.99 0.08 1.36
C ALA A 86 5.20 1.13 0.25
N LEU A 87 5.45 0.62 -0.96
CA LEU A 87 5.29 1.39 -2.20
C LEU A 87 3.84 1.84 -2.34
N ASP A 88 2.92 0.98 -1.90
CA ASP A 88 1.57 1.32 -1.49
C ASP A 88 1.59 2.13 -0.17
N ASP A 89 1.23 3.42 -0.13
CA ASP A 89 1.08 4.34 -1.27
C ASP A 89 2.17 5.43 -1.31
N ARG A 90 3.37 5.10 -0.80
CA ARG A 90 4.51 6.04 -0.80
C ARG A 90 4.96 6.44 -2.19
N VAL A 91 4.74 5.61 -3.21
CA VAL A 91 5.11 5.96 -4.58
C VAL A 91 4.31 7.17 -5.08
N LEU A 92 3.04 7.30 -4.67
CA LEU A 92 2.21 8.43 -5.08
C LEU A 92 2.41 9.65 -4.21
N LEU A 93 2.91 9.49 -2.98
CA LEU A 93 3.47 10.62 -2.23
C LEU A 93 4.66 11.26 -2.97
N ALA A 94 5.48 10.47 -3.65
CA ALA A 94 6.54 11.01 -4.51
C ALA A 94 5.96 11.75 -5.74
N VAL A 95 4.85 11.25 -6.32
CA VAL A 95 4.13 11.96 -7.39
C VAL A 95 3.57 13.30 -6.91
N ILE A 96 2.91 13.34 -5.75
CA ILE A 96 2.41 14.58 -5.12
C ILE A 96 3.55 15.57 -4.87
N THR A 97 4.70 15.07 -4.40
CA THR A 97 5.90 15.89 -4.18
C THR A 97 6.41 16.52 -5.49
N GLU A 98 6.39 15.75 -6.59
CA GLU A 98 6.78 16.28 -7.90
C GLU A 98 5.76 17.28 -8.46
N VAL A 99 4.46 17.11 -8.20
CA VAL A 99 3.45 18.11 -8.53
C VAL A 99 3.73 19.43 -7.78
N LEU A 100 4.01 19.38 -6.48
CA LEU A 100 4.40 20.56 -5.69
C LEU A 100 5.61 21.28 -6.28
N ARG A 101 6.62 20.51 -6.69
CA ARG A 101 7.89 21.05 -7.19
C ARG A 101 7.76 21.66 -8.59
N ARG A 102 6.92 21.07 -9.44
CA ARG A 102 6.82 21.42 -10.87
C ARG A 102 5.67 22.37 -11.19
N VAL A 103 4.64 22.47 -10.36
CA VAL A 103 3.44 23.29 -10.61
C VAL A 103 3.45 24.55 -9.73
N PRO A 104 4.01 25.67 -10.22
CA PRO A 104 4.08 26.91 -9.46
C PRO A 104 2.70 27.49 -9.21
N VAL A 105 2.51 28.14 -8.05
CA VAL A 105 1.22 28.73 -7.64
C VAL A 105 0.67 29.68 -8.72
N ALA A 106 1.52 30.50 -9.33
CA ALA A 106 1.12 31.47 -10.34
C ALA A 106 0.58 30.85 -11.65
N ALA A 107 0.89 29.57 -11.93
CA ALA A 107 0.40 28.87 -13.11
C ALA A 107 -0.90 28.08 -12.85
N ARG A 108 -1.38 28.04 -11.60
CA ARG A 108 -2.58 27.28 -11.24
C ARG A 108 -3.81 28.06 -11.65
N THR A 109 -4.74 27.38 -12.31
CA THR A 109 -6.06 27.93 -12.65
C THR A 109 -7.16 27.49 -11.68
N CYS A 110 -6.77 26.84 -10.59
CA CYS A 110 -7.65 26.35 -9.53
C CYS A 110 -6.94 26.36 -8.18
N ASP A 111 -7.73 26.32 -7.11
CA ASP A 111 -7.23 26.10 -5.75
C ASP A 111 -6.86 24.62 -5.57
N LEU A 112 -5.56 24.33 -5.66
CA LEU A 112 -5.03 22.98 -5.56
C LEU A 112 -4.78 22.61 -4.09
N THR A 113 -5.57 21.68 -3.57
CA THR A 113 -5.31 21.02 -2.28
C THR A 113 -4.65 19.66 -2.52
N LEU A 114 -3.52 19.42 -1.86
CA LEU A 114 -2.82 18.14 -1.92
C LEU A 114 -2.97 17.43 -0.58
N VAL A 115 -3.34 16.16 -0.64
CA VAL A 115 -3.79 15.39 0.52
C VAL A 115 -2.94 14.13 0.63
N CYS A 116 -2.39 13.92 1.82
CA CYS A 116 -1.81 12.64 2.22
C CYS A 116 -2.76 12.05 3.26
N SER A 117 -3.61 11.12 2.84
CA SER A 117 -4.61 10.54 3.74
C SER A 117 -3.94 9.60 4.75
N VAL A 118 -4.67 9.24 5.80
CA VAL A 118 -4.24 8.26 6.80
C VAL A 118 -5.28 7.16 6.88
N GLN A 119 -4.84 5.96 7.28
CA GLN A 119 -5.74 4.83 7.54
C GLN A 119 -6.61 4.46 6.32
N GLU A 120 -6.02 4.51 5.12
CA GLU A 120 -6.60 3.98 3.89
C GLU A 120 -6.82 2.47 4.04
N GLU A 121 -5.74 1.75 4.38
CA GLU A 121 -5.62 0.30 4.51
C GLU A 121 -6.56 -0.37 5.53
N ILE A 122 -7.24 0.42 6.36
CA ILE A 122 -8.19 -0.06 7.36
C ILE A 122 -9.61 0.52 7.17
N GLY A 123 -9.88 1.09 6.00
CA GLY A 123 -11.22 1.52 5.60
C GLY A 123 -11.34 2.97 5.16
N LEU A 124 -10.36 3.52 4.45
CA LEU A 124 -10.43 4.85 3.82
C LEU A 124 -10.74 5.99 4.81
N ILE A 125 -10.32 5.87 6.07
CA ILE A 125 -10.84 6.72 7.15
C ILE A 125 -10.46 8.19 6.94
N GLY A 126 -9.20 8.46 6.62
CA GLY A 126 -8.73 9.84 6.39
C GLY A 126 -9.35 10.47 5.14
N ALA A 127 -9.51 9.70 4.07
CA ALA A 127 -10.15 10.17 2.84
C ALA A 127 -11.64 10.45 3.06
N SER A 128 -12.35 9.58 3.78
CA SER A 128 -13.77 9.74 4.12
C SER A 128 -14.01 10.97 5.01
N ALA A 129 -13.13 11.20 5.98
CA ALA A 129 -13.19 12.39 6.83
C ALA A 129 -13.00 13.68 6.02
N LEU A 130 -12.07 13.69 5.06
CA LEU A 130 -11.88 14.81 4.16
C LEU A 130 -13.09 15.01 3.23
N GLY A 131 -13.60 13.93 2.64
CA GLY A 131 -14.76 13.97 1.74
C GLY A 131 -16.05 14.44 2.39
N SER A 132 -16.14 14.40 3.72
CA SER A 132 -17.26 14.97 4.49
C SER A 132 -17.24 16.50 4.57
N GLN A 133 -16.13 17.14 4.20
CA GLN A 133 -16.00 18.59 4.15
C GLN A 133 -16.58 19.14 2.84
N THR A 134 -17.12 20.36 2.87
CA THR A 134 -17.58 21.07 1.68
C THR A 134 -16.44 21.89 1.07
N GLY A 135 -16.47 22.09 -0.26
CA GLY A 135 -15.56 23.04 -0.94
C GLY A 135 -14.61 22.44 -1.99
N PHE A 136 -14.74 21.16 -2.33
CA PHE A 136 -14.00 20.56 -3.45
C PHE A 136 -14.90 20.39 -4.67
N ASP A 137 -14.51 20.97 -5.82
CA ASP A 137 -15.23 20.80 -7.09
C ASP A 137 -14.89 19.47 -7.79
N ALA A 138 -13.68 18.96 -7.58
CA ALA A 138 -13.20 17.70 -8.13
C ALA A 138 -12.07 17.13 -7.26
N ALA A 139 -11.93 15.81 -7.25
CA ALA A 139 -10.82 15.11 -6.63
C ALA A 139 -10.19 14.15 -7.64
N VAL A 140 -8.86 14.18 -7.76
CA VAL A 140 -8.08 13.16 -8.44
C VAL A 140 -7.42 12.31 -7.37
N VAL A 141 -7.93 11.10 -7.18
CA VAL A 141 -7.38 10.14 -6.23
C VAL A 141 -6.21 9.43 -6.90
N LEU A 142 -5.09 9.36 -6.20
CA LEU A 142 -3.93 8.59 -6.60
C LEU A 142 -3.94 7.31 -5.74
N GLU A 143 -3.93 6.16 -6.38
CA GLU A 143 -3.75 4.85 -5.74
C GLU A 143 -2.89 3.94 -6.63
N ILE A 144 -2.25 2.95 -6.01
CA ILE A 144 -1.50 1.92 -6.71
C ILE A 144 -2.47 0.87 -7.27
N GLY A 145 -2.19 0.40 -8.49
CA GLY A 145 -2.95 -0.64 -9.14
C GLY A 145 -2.22 -1.98 -9.11
N LEU A 146 -2.98 -3.06 -9.32
CA LEU A 146 -2.42 -4.39 -9.54
C LEU A 146 -1.91 -4.50 -10.99
N ALA A 147 -0.74 -5.10 -11.18
CA ALA A 147 -0.21 -5.47 -12.48
C ALA A 147 -0.28 -7.00 -12.65
N GLY A 148 -0.71 -7.46 -13.82
CA GLY A 148 -0.91 -8.86 -14.15
C GLY A 148 0.21 -9.49 -14.99
N ASP A 149 1.27 -8.74 -15.29
CA ASP A 149 2.45 -9.21 -16.02
C ASP A 149 3.40 -10.06 -15.14
N ILE A 150 2.83 -11.03 -14.43
CA ILE A 150 3.54 -11.97 -13.54
C ILE A 150 3.17 -13.42 -13.86
N PRO A 151 4.07 -14.40 -13.60
CA PRO A 151 3.77 -15.81 -13.85
C PRO A 151 2.49 -16.30 -13.14
N GLY A 152 1.63 -16.99 -13.88
CA GLY A 152 0.41 -17.61 -13.35
C GLY A 152 -0.85 -16.72 -13.40
N VAL A 153 -0.72 -15.43 -13.73
CA VAL A 153 -1.87 -14.54 -13.93
C VAL A 153 -2.20 -14.45 -15.42
N GLN A 154 -3.47 -14.60 -15.80
CA GLN A 154 -3.89 -14.48 -17.19
C GLN A 154 -4.31 -13.04 -17.51
N GLU A 155 -4.09 -12.63 -18.76
CA GLU A 155 -4.46 -11.28 -19.22
C GLU A 155 -5.95 -10.97 -19.06
N ARG A 156 -6.82 -11.99 -19.20
CA ARG A 156 -8.26 -11.81 -18.97
C ARG A 156 -8.61 -11.49 -17.51
N ASP A 157 -7.76 -11.89 -16.57
CA ASP A 157 -7.97 -11.71 -15.13
C ASP A 157 -7.35 -10.39 -14.66
N MET A 158 -6.17 -10.04 -15.18
CA MET A 158 -5.51 -8.76 -14.92
C MET A 158 -4.69 -8.32 -16.16
N PRO A 159 -5.22 -7.41 -17.01
CA PRO A 159 -4.55 -7.03 -18.26
C PRO A 159 -3.46 -5.96 -18.08
N LEU A 160 -3.40 -5.33 -16.91
CA LEU A 160 -2.49 -4.22 -16.61
C LEU A 160 -1.04 -4.69 -16.57
N ARG A 161 -0.12 -3.87 -17.10
CA ARG A 161 1.31 -4.19 -17.19
C ARG A 161 2.15 -3.11 -16.55
N LEU A 162 3.19 -3.50 -15.82
CA LEU A 162 4.10 -2.56 -15.18
C LEU A 162 4.91 -1.80 -16.25
N GLY A 163 4.88 -0.48 -16.20
CA GLY A 163 5.61 0.40 -17.11
C GLY A 163 4.92 0.68 -18.45
N ALA A 164 3.66 0.25 -18.64
CA ALA A 164 2.85 0.61 -19.81
C ALA A 164 2.07 1.93 -19.64
N GLY A 165 2.39 2.72 -18.61
CA GLY A 165 1.75 3.99 -18.28
C GLY A 165 0.86 3.92 -17.04
N PRO A 166 0.45 5.07 -16.46
CA PRO A 166 -0.49 5.11 -15.34
C PRO A 166 -1.85 4.52 -15.73
N VAL A 167 -2.56 4.05 -14.73
CA VAL A 167 -3.87 3.41 -14.89
C VAL A 167 -4.97 4.44 -14.63
N LEU A 168 -5.83 4.67 -15.62
CA LEU A 168 -7.08 5.40 -15.45
C LEU A 168 -8.19 4.41 -15.10
N VAL A 169 -8.64 4.47 -13.85
CA VAL A 169 -9.68 3.58 -13.32
C VAL A 169 -11.05 4.21 -13.56
N HIS A 170 -11.99 3.43 -14.10
CA HIS A 170 -13.36 3.90 -14.39
C HIS A 170 -14.38 3.46 -13.33
N LYS A 171 -14.08 2.40 -12.58
CA LYS A 171 -14.91 1.84 -11.51
C LYS A 171 -14.07 0.95 -10.60
N ASP A 172 -14.41 0.90 -9.32
CA ASP A 172 -13.95 -0.11 -8.35
C ASP A 172 -15.12 -0.81 -7.63
N ALA A 173 -14.86 -1.50 -6.51
CA ALA A 173 -15.89 -2.18 -5.73
C ALA A 173 -16.93 -1.23 -5.08
N LEU A 174 -16.57 0.04 -4.88
CA LEU A 174 -17.35 1.03 -4.16
C LEU A 174 -18.14 1.94 -5.08
N VAL A 175 -17.52 2.43 -6.16
CA VAL A 175 -18.08 3.52 -6.98
C VAL A 175 -17.73 3.41 -8.47
N HIS A 176 -18.52 4.12 -9.29
CA HIS A 176 -18.15 4.50 -10.64
C HIS A 176 -17.57 5.92 -10.59
N TYR A 177 -16.44 6.14 -11.24
CA TYR A 177 -15.79 7.46 -11.26
C TYR A 177 -16.48 8.42 -12.23
N ASP A 178 -16.33 9.72 -11.98
CA ASP A 178 -16.95 10.75 -12.79
C ASP A 178 -16.46 10.69 -14.25
N HIS A 179 -17.39 10.42 -15.17
CA HIS A 179 -17.09 10.23 -16.58
C HIS A 179 -16.51 11.50 -17.24
N ALA A 180 -16.95 12.69 -16.84
CA ALA A 180 -16.45 13.93 -17.42
C ALA A 180 -14.99 14.18 -16.99
N LEU A 181 -14.65 13.84 -15.74
CA LEU A 181 -13.30 13.95 -15.20
C LEU A 181 -12.37 12.91 -15.82
N THR A 182 -12.77 11.64 -15.94
CA THR A 182 -11.95 10.61 -16.60
C THR A 182 -11.70 10.94 -18.07
N ALA A 183 -12.73 11.32 -18.83
CA ALA A 183 -12.58 11.76 -20.22
C ALA A 183 -11.71 13.03 -20.37
N ARG A 184 -11.67 13.90 -19.35
CA ARG A 184 -10.74 15.05 -19.33
C ARG A 184 -9.30 14.59 -19.10
N LEU A 185 -9.07 13.65 -18.18
CA LEU A 185 -7.74 13.08 -17.92
C LEU A 185 -7.19 12.36 -19.16
N GLU A 186 -8.03 11.59 -19.88
CA GLU A 186 -7.64 10.95 -21.16
C GLU A 186 -7.18 11.97 -22.20
N ARG A 187 -7.92 13.06 -22.38
CA ARG A 187 -7.55 14.13 -23.31
C ARG A 187 -6.26 14.81 -22.93
N VAL A 188 -6.05 15.09 -21.65
CA VAL A 188 -4.80 15.69 -21.15
C VAL A 188 -3.62 14.75 -21.38
N ALA A 189 -3.78 13.44 -21.11
CA ALA A 189 -2.75 12.45 -21.36
C ALA A 189 -2.39 12.36 -22.85
N ALA A 190 -3.40 12.33 -23.73
CA ALA A 190 -3.19 12.32 -25.18
C ALA A 190 -2.46 13.58 -25.68
N GLN A 191 -2.84 14.76 -25.19
CA GLN A 191 -2.16 16.03 -25.53
C GLN A 191 -0.70 16.07 -25.04
N ALA A 192 -0.41 15.42 -23.93
CA ALA A 192 0.93 15.32 -23.36
C ALA A 192 1.73 14.12 -23.89
N GLU A 193 1.17 13.34 -24.83
CA GLU A 193 1.76 12.10 -25.37
C GLU A 193 2.13 11.07 -24.27
N ILE A 194 1.35 11.04 -23.19
CA ILE A 194 1.52 10.09 -22.09
C ILE A 194 0.64 8.87 -22.36
N PRO A 195 1.22 7.67 -22.53
CA PRO A 195 0.43 6.45 -22.65
C PRO A 195 -0.29 6.17 -21.32
N ILE A 196 -1.53 5.71 -21.40
CA ILE A 196 -2.33 5.31 -20.23
C ILE A 196 -2.92 3.92 -20.45
N GLN A 197 -3.22 3.24 -19.35
CA GLN A 197 -3.95 1.99 -19.33
C GLN A 197 -5.34 2.24 -18.75
N HIS A 198 -6.36 1.47 -19.15
CA HIS A 198 -7.71 1.59 -18.60
C HIS A 198 -8.04 0.37 -17.75
N ALA A 199 -8.72 0.59 -16.63
CA ALA A 199 -9.11 -0.48 -15.72
C ALA A 199 -10.51 -0.31 -15.16
N ILE A 200 -11.12 -1.46 -14.86
CA ILE A 200 -12.28 -1.60 -14.00
C ILE A 200 -11.90 -2.63 -12.94
N PHE A 201 -11.98 -2.23 -11.67
CA PHE A 201 -11.78 -3.13 -10.54
C PHE A 201 -13.14 -3.60 -9.99
N GLY A 202 -13.15 -4.85 -9.54
CA GLY A 202 -14.31 -5.55 -9.01
C GLY A 202 -14.48 -5.32 -7.53
#